data_AF-A0A7X9YLK6-F1
#
_entry.id   AF-A0A7X9YLK6-F1
#
_cell.length_a   1.000
_cell.length_b   1.000
_cell.length_c   1.000
_cell.angle_alpha   90.00
_cell.angle_beta   90.00
_cell.angle_gamma   90.00
#
_symmetry.space_group_name_H-M   'P 1'
#
loop_
_entity.id
_entity.type
_entity.pdbx_description
1 polymer ?
#
loop_
_entity_poly.entity_id
_entity_poly.type
_entity_poly.pdbx_seq_one_letter_code
_entity_poly.pdbx_strand_id
1 'polypeptide(L)'
;MDGRPRRQTPAAPVAIDPEDPASLRTNRQGMVRMRGKTDKGRRWHQEVDMELAVTLVKEKAAVVVNRYTIRRLFSNKDFKRYILTRDHYTCYFCGSYGDTIDHLLPRAKGGHTTPLNCVCACNLCNQSKAAMDAEEFMRSGIPEWNAAHQAELIELAMQEAQLEEG
;
A
#
# COMPACT_ATOMS: atom_id res chain seq x y z
N MET A 1 22.28 30.75 53.13
CA MET A 1 22.19 29.29 52.96
C MET A 1 21.17 28.98 51.89
N ASP A 2 21.66 28.98 50.65
CA ASP A 2 21.38 28.02 49.57
C ASP A 2 19.92 27.57 49.35
N GLY A 3 19.13 28.46 48.74
CA GLY A 3 17.91 28.07 48.05
C GLY A 3 18.25 27.23 46.83
N ARG A 4 18.25 25.89 46.97
CA ARG A 4 18.40 24.97 45.83
C ARG A 4 17.33 25.31 44.78
N PRO A 5 17.70 25.55 43.51
CA PRO A 5 16.72 25.83 42.47
C PRO A 5 15.80 24.62 42.32
N ARG A 6 14.49 24.89 42.38
CA ARG A 6 13.43 23.89 42.22
C ARG A 6 13.62 23.23 40.86
N ARG A 7 13.95 21.93 40.84
CA ARG A 7 14.15 21.15 39.62
C ARG A 7 12.87 21.24 38.79
N GLN A 8 12.93 21.90 37.63
CA GLN A 8 11.78 21.95 36.72
C GLN A 8 11.44 20.52 36.32
N THR A 9 10.18 20.14 36.50
CA THR A 9 9.67 18.87 35.99
C THR A 9 9.86 18.88 34.47
N PRO A 10 10.46 17.83 33.85
CA PRO A 10 10.59 17.80 32.41
C PRO A 10 9.19 17.92 31.78
N ALA A 11 9.07 18.75 30.75
CA ALA A 11 7.85 18.89 29.98
C ALA A 11 7.35 17.50 29.55
N ALA A 12 6.03 17.31 29.60
CA ALA A 12 5.42 16.06 29.14
C ALA A 12 5.95 15.72 27.74
N PRO A 13 6.27 14.44 27.46
CA PRO A 13 6.77 14.07 26.14
C PRO A 13 5.74 14.48 25.09
N VAL A 14 6.17 15.29 24.13
CA VAL A 14 5.35 15.71 22.98
C VAL A 14 4.74 14.46 22.36
N ALA A 15 3.41 14.41 22.26
CA ALA A 15 2.69 13.30 21.67
C ALA A 15 3.19 13.11 20.22
N ILE A 16 3.52 11.87 19.86
CA ILE A 16 3.98 11.54 18.51
C ILE A 16 2.74 11.31 17.66
N ASP A 17 2.59 12.07 16.58
CA ASP A 17 1.61 11.78 15.54
C ASP A 17 2.04 10.50 14.79
N PRO A 18 1.23 9.42 14.83
CA PRO A 18 1.56 8.16 14.17
C PRO A 18 1.61 8.25 12.65
N GLU A 19 1.04 9.28 12.04
CA GLU A 19 1.01 9.47 10.58
C GLU A 19 2.04 10.48 10.09
N ASP A 20 2.75 11.16 11.00
CA ASP A 20 3.79 12.13 10.67
C ASP A 20 5.20 11.54 10.84
N PRO A 21 5.90 11.24 9.73
CA PRO A 21 7.26 10.72 9.78
C PRO A 21 8.30 11.78 10.19
N ALA A 22 7.96 13.07 10.28
CA ALA A 22 8.93 14.11 10.70
C ALA A 22 9.45 13.90 12.13
N SER A 23 8.73 13.12 12.93
CA SER A 23 9.13 12.70 14.28
C SER A 23 10.18 11.57 14.30
N LEU A 24 10.42 10.90 13.17
CA LEU A 24 11.36 9.79 13.07
C LEU A 24 12.82 10.25 13.15
N ARG A 25 13.65 9.40 13.73
CA ARG A 25 15.08 9.54 13.93
C ARG A 25 15.74 8.19 13.66
N THR A 26 16.97 8.24 13.17
CA THR A 26 17.79 7.04 12.95
C THR A 26 18.54 6.62 14.22
N ASN A 27 18.95 5.36 14.28
CA ASN A 27 19.94 4.87 15.22
C ASN A 27 21.36 5.32 14.81
N ARG A 28 22.39 4.90 15.56
CA ARG A 28 23.80 5.23 15.26
C ARG A 28 24.30 4.75 13.90
N GLN A 29 23.62 3.78 13.29
CA GLN A 29 23.94 3.19 11.98
C GLN A 29 23.13 3.82 10.85
N GLY A 30 22.32 4.85 11.12
CA GLY A 30 21.47 5.48 10.10
C GLY A 30 20.16 4.72 9.82
N MET A 31 19.78 3.74 10.65
CA MET A 31 18.61 2.88 10.41
C MET A 31 17.42 3.20 11.33
N VAL A 32 16.21 2.86 10.88
CA VAL A 32 14.94 2.90 11.62
C VAL A 32 14.44 1.47 11.82
N ARG A 33 13.93 1.16 13.02
CA ARG A 33 13.36 -0.16 13.28
C ARG A 33 11.96 -0.25 12.67
N MET A 34 11.72 -1.25 11.85
CA MET A 34 10.38 -1.61 11.38
C MET A 34 9.93 -2.89 12.07
N ARG A 35 8.67 -2.95 12.49
CA ARG A 35 8.04 -4.16 13.04
C ARG A 35 6.71 -4.46 12.37
N GLY A 36 6.29 -5.72 12.41
CA GLY A 36 4.99 -6.13 11.87
C GLY A 36 4.55 -7.51 12.34
N LYS A 37 3.52 -8.02 11.69
CA LYS A 37 3.03 -9.39 11.86
C LYS A 37 3.01 -10.12 10.52
N THR A 38 3.32 -11.40 10.52
CA THR A 38 3.08 -12.31 9.39
C THR A 38 1.58 -12.61 9.27
N ASP A 39 1.15 -13.23 8.17
CA ASP A 39 -0.23 -13.70 7.99
C ASP A 39 -0.70 -14.67 9.12
N LYS A 40 0.24 -15.41 9.73
CA LYS A 40 -0.02 -16.28 10.90
C LYS A 40 0.03 -15.54 12.26
N GLY A 41 0.07 -14.21 12.26
CA GLY A 41 0.13 -13.38 13.46
C GLY A 41 1.50 -13.31 14.16
N ARG A 42 2.50 -14.09 13.72
CA ARG A 42 3.88 -14.06 14.28
C ARG A 42 4.50 -12.66 14.12
N ARG A 43 5.10 -12.15 15.19
CA ARG A 43 5.79 -10.85 15.18
C ARG A 43 7.14 -10.97 14.49
N TRP A 44 7.54 -9.91 13.79
CA TRP A 44 8.86 -9.79 13.18
C TRP A 44 9.37 -8.36 13.32
N HIS A 45 10.69 -8.19 13.14
CA HIS A 45 11.34 -6.88 13.09
C HIS A 45 12.47 -6.88 12.04
N GLN A 46 12.71 -5.71 11.46
CA GLN A 46 13.76 -5.46 10.47
C GLN A 46 14.29 -4.04 10.67
N GLU A 47 15.54 -3.78 10.29
CA GLU A 47 16.07 -2.42 10.18
C GLU A 47 15.96 -1.96 8.72
N VAL A 48 15.46 -0.75 8.52
CA VAL A 48 15.30 -0.11 7.22
C VAL A 48 15.96 1.26 7.23
N ASP A 49 16.36 1.76 6.07
CA ASP A 49 16.84 3.14 5.97
C ASP A 49 15.71 4.15 6.24
N MET A 50 16.11 5.40 6.50
CA MET A 50 15.16 6.49 6.81
C MET A 50 14.23 6.80 5.63
N GLU A 51 14.72 6.71 4.40
CA GLU A 51 13.95 7.04 3.20
C GLU A 51 12.76 6.08 3.05
N LEU A 52 13.02 4.77 3.10
CA LEU A 52 11.99 3.74 3.09
C LEU A 52 11.03 3.90 4.26
N ALA A 53 11.51 4.20 5.47
CA ALA A 53 10.64 4.40 6.62
C ALA A 53 9.67 5.57 6.41
N VAL A 54 10.15 6.70 5.89
CA VAL A 54 9.33 7.88 5.56
C VAL A 54 8.31 7.54 4.50
N THR A 55 8.73 6.88 3.41
CA THR A 55 7.83 6.51 2.30
C THR A 55 6.72 5.60 2.77
N LEU A 56 7.02 4.57 3.57
CA LEU A 56 6.01 3.66 4.11
C LEU A 56 4.97 4.37 4.99
N VAL A 57 5.35 5.40 5.75
CA VAL A 57 4.41 6.16 6.58
C VAL A 57 3.57 7.12 5.72
N LYS A 58 4.20 7.90 4.84
CA LYS A 58 3.49 8.83 3.93
C LYS A 58 2.48 8.10 3.07
N GLU A 59 2.86 6.93 2.56
CA GLU A 59 2.02 6.11 1.72
C GLU A 59 1.10 5.18 2.51
N LYS A 60 0.86 5.45 3.81
CA LYS A 60 -0.14 4.77 4.65
C LYS A 60 0.08 3.24 4.78
N ALA A 61 1.31 2.77 4.60
CA ALA A 61 1.67 1.37 4.74
C ALA A 61 2.18 1.02 6.15
N ALA A 62 2.65 2.03 6.88
CA ALA A 62 3.12 1.94 8.26
C ALA A 62 2.72 3.17 9.07
N VAL A 63 2.83 3.06 10.40
CA VAL A 63 2.66 4.17 11.34
C VAL A 63 3.87 4.30 12.25
N VAL A 64 4.16 5.51 12.69
CA VAL A 64 5.16 5.80 13.71
C VAL A 64 4.65 5.29 15.06
N VAL A 65 5.47 4.50 15.75
CA VAL A 65 5.20 3.99 17.11
C VAL A 65 5.98 4.81 18.12
N ASN A 66 7.22 5.12 17.80
CA ASN A 66 8.10 6.01 18.55
C ASN A 66 9.14 6.59 17.59
N ARG A 67 9.98 7.51 18.08
CA ARG A 67 10.98 8.22 17.28
C ARG A 67 11.93 7.29 16.50
N TYR A 68 12.07 6.02 16.84
CA TYR A 68 13.00 5.10 16.20
C TYR A 68 12.31 3.88 15.59
N THR A 69 10.97 3.81 15.64
CA THR A 69 10.23 2.61 15.27
C THR A 69 8.97 2.93 14.49
N ILE A 70 8.84 2.34 13.31
CA ILE A 70 7.59 2.24 12.56
C ILE A 70 6.98 0.84 12.69
N ARG A 71 5.67 0.74 12.51
CA ARG A 71 4.93 -0.52 12.47
C ARG A 71 4.17 -0.64 11.16
N ARG A 72 4.42 -1.71 10.41
CA ARG A 72 3.60 -2.10 9.24
C ARG A 72 2.16 -2.34 9.68
N LEU A 73 1.22 -1.75 8.94
CA LEU A 73 -0.21 -1.86 9.21
C LEU A 73 -0.78 -3.20 8.77
N PHE A 74 -0.24 -3.76 7.69
CA PHE A 74 -0.79 -4.94 7.02
C PHE A 74 0.19 -6.10 7.00
N SER A 75 -0.33 -7.32 7.18
CA SER A 75 0.31 -8.55 6.70
C SER A 75 0.21 -8.63 5.17
N ASN A 76 0.80 -9.65 4.53
CA ASN A 76 0.72 -9.76 3.07
C ASN A 76 -0.71 -10.07 2.63
N LYS A 77 -1.38 -11.02 3.32
CA LYS A 77 -2.76 -11.39 3.04
C LYS A 77 -3.73 -10.24 3.33
N ASP A 78 -3.55 -9.54 4.45
CA ASP A 78 -4.41 -8.41 4.80
C ASP A 78 -4.20 -7.23 3.87
N PHE A 79 -2.98 -7.01 3.38
CA PHE A 79 -2.69 -5.97 2.40
C PHE A 79 -3.40 -6.24 1.08
N LYS A 80 -3.28 -7.48 0.54
CA LYS A 80 -4.00 -7.87 -0.69
C LYS A 80 -5.51 -7.66 -0.53
N ARG A 81 -6.09 -8.13 0.59
CA ARG A 81 -7.52 -7.95 0.87
C ARG A 81 -7.89 -6.46 0.93
N TYR A 82 -7.10 -5.66 1.63
CA TYR A 82 -7.34 -4.22 1.77
C TYR A 82 -7.42 -3.52 0.41
N ILE A 83 -6.47 -3.76 -0.49
CA ILE A 83 -6.47 -3.15 -1.83
C ILE A 83 -7.68 -3.61 -2.64
N LEU A 84 -7.96 -4.92 -2.69
CA LEU A 84 -9.09 -5.45 -3.45
C LEU A 84 -10.42 -4.89 -2.96
N THR A 85 -10.63 -4.81 -1.64
CA THR A 85 -11.86 -4.24 -1.06
C THR A 85 -11.95 -2.73 -1.29
N ARG A 86 -10.84 -1.98 -1.14
CA ARG A 86 -10.79 -0.53 -1.39
C ARG A 86 -11.19 -0.20 -2.83
N ASP A 87 -10.74 -1.01 -3.77
CA ASP A 87 -10.95 -0.80 -5.21
C ASP A 87 -12.19 -1.53 -5.74
N HIS A 88 -13.06 -2.02 -4.84
CA HIS A 88 -14.30 -2.74 -5.21
C HIS A 88 -14.10 -3.93 -6.16
N TYR A 89 -12.94 -4.59 -6.07
CA TYR A 89 -12.54 -5.66 -7.00
C TYR A 89 -12.60 -5.22 -8.48
N THR A 90 -12.40 -3.94 -8.75
CA THR A 90 -12.38 -3.36 -10.10
C THR A 90 -10.94 -3.18 -10.56
N CYS A 91 -10.60 -3.72 -11.72
CA CYS A 91 -9.29 -3.59 -12.32
C CYS A 91 -9.01 -2.12 -12.66
N TYR A 92 -7.93 -1.55 -12.11
CA TYR A 92 -7.53 -0.17 -12.37
C TYR A 92 -7.27 0.12 -13.86
N PHE A 93 -6.82 -0.89 -14.61
CA PHE A 93 -6.48 -0.73 -16.02
C PHE A 93 -7.71 -0.81 -16.91
N CYS A 94 -8.42 -1.95 -16.92
CA CYS A 94 -9.52 -2.19 -17.86
C CYS A 94 -10.92 -2.00 -17.27
N GLY A 95 -11.09 -1.87 -15.96
CA GLY A 95 -12.40 -1.75 -15.32
C GLY A 95 -13.15 -3.07 -15.12
N SER A 96 -12.68 -4.21 -15.65
CA SER A 96 -13.28 -5.53 -15.37
C SER A 96 -13.00 -6.01 -13.95
N TYR A 97 -13.61 -7.13 -13.54
CA TYR A 97 -13.33 -7.75 -12.24
C TYR A 97 -11.83 -8.08 -12.08
N GLY A 98 -11.29 -7.79 -10.90
CA GLY A 98 -9.90 -8.04 -10.52
C GLY A 98 -9.77 -8.72 -9.16
N ASP A 99 -8.89 -9.72 -9.09
CA ASP A 99 -8.59 -10.51 -7.89
C ASP A 99 -7.09 -10.56 -7.56
N THR A 100 -6.30 -9.75 -8.27
CA THR A 100 -4.88 -9.53 -8.02
C THR A 100 -4.58 -8.09 -7.65
N ILE A 101 -3.36 -7.85 -7.16
CA ILE A 101 -2.84 -6.51 -6.96
C ILE A 101 -1.66 -6.31 -7.91
N ASP A 102 -1.52 -5.10 -8.42
CA ASP A 102 -0.35 -4.68 -9.20
C ASP A 102 0.22 -3.37 -8.66
N HIS A 103 1.49 -3.11 -8.96
CA HIS A 103 2.20 -1.90 -8.58
C HIS A 103 2.14 -0.85 -9.69
N LEU A 104 1.77 0.39 -9.38
CA LEU A 104 1.80 1.50 -10.32
C LEU A 104 3.23 1.73 -10.83
N LEU A 105 4.15 2.01 -9.91
CA LEU A 105 5.59 1.93 -10.14
C LEU A 105 6.05 0.49 -9.78
N PRO A 106 6.56 -0.31 -10.72
CA PRO A 106 6.98 -1.68 -10.45
C PRO A 106 8.15 -1.74 -9.47
N ARG A 107 8.23 -2.84 -8.71
CA ARG A 107 9.31 -3.07 -7.71
C ARG A 107 10.71 -2.95 -8.30
N ALA A 108 10.90 -3.41 -9.55
CA ALA A 108 12.17 -3.32 -10.26
C ALA A 108 12.63 -1.87 -10.52
N LYS A 109 11.69 -0.91 -10.53
CA LYS A 109 11.95 0.53 -10.68
C LYS A 109 11.86 1.28 -9.34
N GLY A 110 11.90 0.56 -8.21
CA GLY A 110 11.90 1.15 -6.86
C GLY A 110 10.53 1.29 -6.19
N GLY A 111 9.44 0.86 -6.84
CA GLY A 111 8.11 0.97 -6.23
C GLY A 111 7.90 0.04 -5.04
N HIS A 112 7.29 0.56 -3.98
CA HIS A 112 7.05 -0.17 -2.75
C HIS A 112 5.63 -0.74 -2.68
N THR A 113 5.45 -1.78 -1.85
CA THR A 113 4.11 -2.34 -1.57
C THR A 113 3.40 -1.50 -0.52
N THR A 114 2.68 -0.49 -1.00
CA THR A 114 1.96 0.51 -0.20
C THR A 114 0.56 0.76 -0.76
N PRO A 115 -0.39 1.24 0.05
CA PRO A 115 -1.68 1.68 -0.45
C PRO A 115 -1.63 2.64 -1.64
N LEU A 116 -0.69 3.59 -1.69
CA LEU A 116 -0.66 4.57 -2.78
C LEU A 116 -0.03 4.02 -4.07
N ASN A 117 0.83 3.00 -3.98
CA ASN A 117 1.49 2.41 -5.14
C ASN A 117 0.86 1.09 -5.61
N CYS A 118 -0.11 0.52 -4.89
CA CYS A 118 -0.79 -0.71 -5.29
C CYS A 118 -2.25 -0.48 -5.63
N VAL A 119 -2.71 -1.16 -6.69
CA VAL A 119 -4.09 -1.13 -7.19
C VAL A 119 -4.61 -2.54 -7.43
N CYS A 120 -5.93 -2.70 -7.44
CA CYS A 120 -6.58 -3.91 -7.93
C CYS A 120 -6.36 -4.07 -9.44
N ALA A 121 -6.07 -5.30 -9.86
CA ALA A 121 -5.87 -5.65 -11.26
C ALA A 121 -6.45 -7.04 -11.57
N CYS A 122 -6.98 -7.23 -12.77
CA CYS A 122 -7.28 -8.56 -13.29
C CYS A 122 -5.98 -9.30 -13.66
N ASN A 123 -6.03 -10.63 -13.67
CA ASN A 123 -4.86 -11.46 -13.98
C ASN A 123 -4.24 -11.12 -15.34
N LEU A 124 -5.06 -10.84 -16.34
CA LEU A 124 -4.60 -10.58 -17.70
C LEU A 124 -3.87 -9.23 -17.82
N CYS A 125 -4.43 -8.14 -17.28
CA CYS A 125 -3.77 -6.83 -17.28
C CYS A 125 -2.48 -6.85 -16.46
N ASN A 126 -2.50 -7.48 -15.28
CA ASN A 126 -1.33 -7.61 -14.42
C ASN A 126 -0.17 -8.33 -15.15
N GLN A 127 -0.46 -9.45 -15.81
CA GLN A 127 0.54 -10.18 -16.60
C GLN A 127 1.02 -9.38 -17.82
N SER A 128 0.11 -8.70 -18.52
CA SER A 128 0.45 -7.92 -19.71
C SER A 128 1.30 -6.69 -19.39
N LYS A 129 1.06 -6.01 -18.25
CA LYS A 129 1.88 -4.88 -17.81
C LYS A 129 3.29 -5.34 -17.41
N ALA A 130 3.39 -6.50 -16.74
CA ALA A 130 4.66 -7.05 -16.29
C ALA A 130 5.51 -6.02 -15.51
N ALA A 131 6.72 -5.70 -15.99
CA ALA A 131 7.64 -4.73 -15.37
C ALA A 131 7.51 -3.30 -15.94
N MET A 132 6.48 -3.03 -16.75
CA MET A 132 6.17 -1.71 -17.26
C MET A 132 5.62 -0.82 -16.14
N ASP A 133 5.86 0.48 -16.26
CA ASP A 133 5.19 1.47 -15.42
C ASP A 133 3.69 1.58 -15.80
N ALA A 134 2.82 1.91 -14.85
CA ALA A 134 1.38 1.99 -15.12
C ALA A 134 1.02 3.06 -16.15
N GLU A 135 1.69 4.22 -16.15
CA GLU A 135 1.43 5.27 -17.14
C GLU A 135 1.85 4.82 -18.53
N GLU A 136 3.03 4.21 -18.62
CA GLU A 136 3.55 3.63 -19.86
C GLU A 136 2.62 2.54 -20.41
N PHE A 137 2.09 1.67 -19.55
CA PHE A 137 1.15 0.63 -19.93
C PHE A 137 -0.17 1.20 -20.44
N MET A 138 -0.76 2.15 -19.71
CA MET A 138 -1.99 2.82 -20.13
C MET A 138 -1.82 3.56 -21.47
N ARG A 139 -0.65 4.15 -21.71
CA ARG A 139 -0.33 4.83 -22.97
C ARG A 139 -0.10 3.88 -24.15
N SER A 140 0.43 2.67 -23.90
CA SER A 140 0.57 1.65 -24.95
C SER A 140 -0.78 1.12 -25.47
N GLY A 141 -1.88 1.48 -24.80
CA GLY A 141 -3.21 0.98 -25.06
C GLY A 141 -3.45 -0.31 -24.29
N ILE A 142 -4.62 -0.40 -23.66
CA ILE A 142 -5.08 -1.65 -23.07
C ILE A 142 -5.29 -2.62 -24.26
N PRO A 143 -4.64 -3.80 -24.28
CA PRO A 143 -4.68 -4.67 -25.46
C PRO A 143 -6.11 -5.03 -25.89
N GLU A 144 -6.35 -5.17 -27.21
CA GLU A 144 -7.67 -5.42 -27.81
C GLU A 144 -8.43 -6.63 -27.24
N TRP A 145 -7.72 -7.63 -26.69
CA TRP A 145 -8.35 -8.75 -25.98
C TRP A 145 -9.19 -8.31 -24.77
N ASN A 146 -8.99 -7.10 -24.23
CA ASN A 146 -9.85 -6.53 -23.19
C ASN A 146 -11.16 -5.97 -23.75
N ALA A 147 -11.16 -5.36 -24.94
CA ALA A 147 -12.36 -4.78 -25.54
C ALA A 147 -13.35 -5.87 -25.98
N ALA A 148 -12.85 -6.98 -26.54
CA ALA A 148 -13.67 -8.14 -26.87
C ALA A 148 -14.28 -8.80 -25.62
N HIS A 149 -13.52 -8.93 -24.53
CA HIS A 149 -14.03 -9.46 -23.27
C HIS A 149 -15.06 -8.53 -22.61
N GLN A 150 -14.89 -7.22 -22.72
CA GLN A 150 -15.87 -6.25 -22.23
C GLN A 150 -17.17 -6.30 -23.05
N ALA A 151 -17.07 -6.46 -24.37
CA ALA A 151 -18.23 -6.63 -25.24
C ALA A 151 -18.99 -7.94 -24.92
N GLU A 152 -18.29 -9.07 -24.76
CA GLU A 152 -18.90 -10.34 -24.35
C GLU A 152 -19.56 -10.26 -22.97
N LEU A 153 -18.91 -9.62 -21.98
CA LEU A 153 -19.49 -9.43 -20.65
C LEU A 153 -20.72 -8.51 -20.66
N ILE A 154 -20.69 -7.44 -21.45
CA ILE A 154 -21.84 -6.55 -21.63
C ILE A 154 -23.00 -7.31 -22.28
N GLU A 155 -22.71 -8.10 -23.31
CA GLU A 155 -23.72 -8.90 -24.02
C GLU A 155 -24.34 -9.97 -23.12
N LEU A 156 -23.53 -10.66 -22.30
CA LEU A 156 -24.00 -11.61 -21.28
C LEU A 156 -24.84 -10.92 -20.20
N ALA A 157 -24.41 -9.77 -19.67
CA ALA A 157 -25.17 -9.02 -18.67
C ALA A 157 -26.52 -8.52 -19.21
N MET A 158 -26.57 -8.14 -20.50
CA MET A 158 -27.83 -7.79 -21.17
C MET A 158 -28.76 -9.00 -21.32
N GLN A 159 -28.22 -10.19 -21.60
CA GLN A 159 -29.00 -11.43 -21.70
C GLN A 159 -29.56 -11.87 -20.34
N GLU A 160 -28.77 -11.76 -19.26
CA GLU A 160 -29.22 -12.08 -17.90
C GLU A 160 -30.34 -11.12 -17.45
N ALA A 161 -30.21 -9.82 -17.70
CA ALA A 161 -31.25 -8.84 -17.36
C ALA A 161 -32.58 -9.11 -18.11
N GLN A 162 -32.51 -9.58 -19.35
CA GLN A 162 -33.69 -9.96 -20.13
C GLN A 162 -34.39 -11.22 -19.63
N LEU A 163 -33.66 -12.10 -18.93
CA LEU A 163 -34.21 -13.34 -18.35
C LEU A 163 -34.84 -13.11 -16.97
N GLU A 164 -34.46 -12.06 -16.24
CA GLU A 164 -35.05 -11.71 -14.93
C GLU A 164 -36.38 -10.93 -15.06
N GLU A 165 -36.66 -10.32 -16.22
CA GLU A 165 -37.91 -9.61 -16.50
C GLU A 165 -39.01 -10.46 -17.15
N GLY A 166 -38.74 -11.75 -17.42
CA GLY A 166 -39.68 -12.71 -18.04
C GLY A 166 -40.17 -13.80 -17.10
#